data_AF-A0A528N359-F1
#
_entry.id   AF-A0A528N359-F1
#
_cell.length_a   1.000
_cell.length_b   1.000
_cell.length_c   1.000
_cell.angle_alpha   90.00
_cell.angle_beta   90.00
_cell.angle_gamma   90.00
#
_symmetry.space_group_name_H-M   'P 1'
#
loop_
_entity.id
_entity.type
_entity.pdbx_description
1 polymer ?
#
loop_
_entity_poly.entity_id
_entity_poly.type
_entity_poly.pdbx_seq_one_letter_code
_entity_poly.pdbx_strand_id
1 'polypeptide(L)'
;MAQAKALGVSLDAVVIPCGGGGLSSGISIAIKDASPGTAVWAVEPEHFDDTCRSLARGARVPIEPGHTSICDALLTAEPGAITFE
;
A
#
# COMPACT_ATOMS: atom_id res chain seq x y z
N MET A 1 -5.61 -11.58 12.63
CA MET A 1 -6.50 -10.91 13.61
C MET A 1 -6.35 -11.37 15.07
N ALA A 2 -5.47 -12.31 15.42
CA ALA A 2 -5.37 -12.85 16.79
C ALA A 2 -5.11 -11.79 17.88
N GLN A 3 -4.20 -10.84 17.61
CA GLN A 3 -3.87 -9.76 18.55
C GLN A 3 -5.05 -8.80 18.79
N ALA A 4 -5.73 -8.36 17.72
CA ALA A 4 -6.93 -7.52 17.84
C ALA A 4 -8.03 -8.23 18.65
N LYS A 5 -8.25 -9.53 18.39
CA LYS A 5 -9.20 -10.34 19.16
C LYS A 5 -8.81 -10.46 20.64
N ALA A 6 -7.53 -10.64 20.94
CA ALA A 6 -7.04 -10.70 22.33
C ALA A 6 -7.26 -9.39 23.08
N LEU A 7 -7.25 -8.26 22.38
CA LEU A 7 -7.58 -6.94 22.91
C LEU A 7 -9.08 -6.62 22.91
N GLY A 8 -9.93 -7.50 22.37
CA GLY A 8 -11.38 -7.29 22.28
C GLY A 8 -11.78 -6.17 21.31
N VAL A 9 -10.93 -5.85 20.33
CA VAL A 9 -11.17 -4.77 19.35
C VAL A 9 -11.35 -5.30 17.93
N SER A 10 -12.14 -4.59 17.14
CA SER A 10 -12.23 -4.72 15.69
C SER A 10 -11.47 -3.59 15.00
N LEU A 11 -11.01 -3.82 13.77
CA LEU A 11 -10.30 -2.81 12.99
C LEU A 11 -11.22 -2.24 11.91
N ASP A 12 -11.40 -0.93 11.89
CA ASP A 12 -12.12 -0.24 10.81
C ASP A 12 -11.23 -0.07 9.57
N ALA A 13 -9.92 0.16 9.79
CA ALA A 13 -8.94 0.35 8.72
C ALA A 13 -7.56 -0.18 9.09
N VAL A 14 -6.80 -0.57 8.06
CA VAL A 14 -5.37 -0.86 8.11
C VAL A 14 -4.67 0.04 7.10
N VAL A 15 -3.60 0.70 7.54
CA VAL A 15 -2.83 1.67 6.76
C VAL A 15 -1.42 1.11 6.57
N ILE A 16 -0.95 1.02 5.33
CA ILE A 16 0.25 0.25 4.97
C ILE A 16 1.14 1.09 4.05
N PRO A 17 2.46 1.20 4.32
CA PRO A 17 3.37 1.87 3.39
C PRO A 17 3.45 1.13 2.05
N CYS A 18 3.57 1.87 0.96
CA CYS A 18 3.69 1.33 -0.39
C CYS A 18 4.91 1.93 -1.10
N GLY A 19 5.79 1.04 -1.57
CA GLY A 19 6.75 1.32 -2.64
C GLY A 19 6.36 0.46 -3.83
N GLY A 20 7.13 -0.58 -4.14
CA GLY A 20 6.77 -1.57 -5.18
C GLY A 20 5.52 -2.43 -4.92
N GLY A 21 4.80 -2.26 -3.81
CA GLY A 21 3.49 -2.88 -3.56
C GLY A 21 3.45 -4.30 -2.96
N GLY A 22 4.59 -4.98 -2.77
CA GLY A 22 4.59 -6.37 -2.27
C GLY A 22 4.06 -6.53 -0.85
N LEU A 23 4.41 -5.60 0.05
CA LEU A 23 3.92 -5.61 1.43
C LEU A 23 2.43 -5.26 1.50
N SER A 24 2.01 -4.22 0.77
CA SER A 24 0.63 -3.75 0.76
C SER A 24 -0.33 -4.78 0.15
N SER A 25 0.06 -5.44 -0.95
CA SER A 25 -0.74 -6.52 -1.54
C SER A 25 -0.84 -7.74 -0.61
N GLY A 26 0.27 -8.18 -0.02
CA GLY A 26 0.29 -9.32 0.89
C GLY A 26 -0.55 -9.09 2.15
N ILE A 27 -0.43 -7.92 2.78
CA ILE A 27 -1.27 -7.56 3.92
C ILE A 27 -2.74 -7.43 3.50
N SER A 28 -3.03 -6.83 2.34
CA SER A 28 -4.40 -6.72 1.82
C SER A 28 -5.06 -8.09 1.73
N ILE A 29 -4.37 -9.09 1.14
CA ILE A 29 -4.87 -10.47 1.07
C ILE A 29 -5.19 -11.02 2.46
N ALA A 30 -4.24 -10.92 3.40
CA ALA A 30 -4.43 -11.45 4.75
C ALA A 30 -5.56 -10.76 5.53
N ILE A 31 -5.71 -9.43 5.38
CA ILE A 31 -6.78 -8.66 6.02
C ILE A 31 -8.13 -8.97 5.38
N LYS A 32 -8.21 -9.10 4.06
CA LYS A 32 -9.46 -9.39 3.38
C LYS A 32 -9.96 -10.81 3.62
N ASP A 33 -9.06 -11.77 3.85
CA ASP A 33 -9.44 -13.11 4.33
C ASP A 33 -9.96 -13.06 5.78
N ALA A 34 -9.21 -12.43 6.69
CA ALA A 34 -9.52 -12.52 8.12
C ALA A 34 -10.56 -11.49 8.63
N SER A 35 -10.75 -10.37 7.92
CA SER A 35 -11.67 -9.29 8.26
C SER A 35 -12.10 -8.51 7.00
N PRO A 36 -12.99 -9.08 6.15
CA PRO A 36 -13.35 -8.52 4.84
C PRO A 36 -13.84 -7.07 4.88
N GLY A 37 -14.53 -6.69 5.95
CA GLY A 37 -15.07 -5.35 6.18
C GLY A 37 -14.04 -4.29 6.58
N THR A 38 -12.84 -4.67 7.00
CA THR A 38 -11.77 -3.73 7.34
C THR A 38 -11.24 -3.06 6.07
N ALA A 39 -11.21 -1.72 6.05
CA ALA A 39 -10.63 -0.96 4.95
C ALA A 39 -9.10 -1.14 4.90
N VAL A 40 -8.52 -1.12 3.70
CA VAL A 40 -7.07 -1.24 3.50
C VAL A 40 -6.61 -0.05 2.66
N TRP A 41 -5.66 0.71 3.19
CA TRP A 41 -5.13 1.92 2.57
C TRP A 41 -3.63 1.81 2.37
N ALA A 42 -3.17 1.96 1.13
CA ALA A 42 -1.77 2.17 0.81
C ALA A 42 -1.39 3.63 1.09
N VAL A 43 -0.18 3.86 1.60
CA VAL A 43 0.37 5.19 1.89
C VAL A 43 1.72 5.32 1.22
N GLU A 44 1.87 6.41 0.48
CA GLU A 44 3.06 6.74 -0.29
C GLU A 44 3.61 8.09 0.19
N PRO A 45 4.94 8.32 0.11
CA PRO A 45 5.51 9.64 0.34
C PRO A 45 5.01 10.66 -0.69
N GLU A 46 4.96 11.93 -0.29
CA GLU A 46 4.75 13.02 -1.25
C GLU A 46 5.79 12.96 -2.38
N HIS A 47 5.35 13.15 -3.62
CA HIS A 47 6.13 13.00 -4.87
C HIS A 47 6.54 11.57 -5.26
N PHE A 48 6.19 10.57 -4.47
CA PHE A 48 6.40 9.14 -4.76
C PHE A 48 5.06 8.39 -4.75
N ASP A 49 3.99 9.05 -5.21
CA ASP A 49 2.61 8.55 -5.25
C ASP A 49 2.30 7.79 -6.56
N ASP A 50 3.29 7.05 -7.08
CA ASP A 50 3.17 6.33 -8.35
C ASP A 50 2.10 5.25 -8.31
N THR A 51 1.89 4.55 -7.20
CA THR A 51 0.80 3.55 -7.08
C THR A 51 -0.56 4.22 -7.16
N CYS A 52 -0.77 5.30 -6.41
CA CYS A 52 -2.01 6.09 -6.44
C CYS A 52 -2.32 6.57 -7.86
N ARG A 53 -1.35 7.20 -8.54
CA ARG A 53 -1.50 7.69 -9.92
C ARG A 53 -1.70 6.55 -10.90
N SER A 54 -1.02 5.43 -10.72
CA SER A 54 -1.14 4.25 -11.59
C SER A 54 -2.54 3.64 -11.51
N LEU A 55 -3.08 3.49 -10.29
CA LEU A 55 -4.43 2.95 -10.06
C LEU A 55 -5.49 3.88 -10.67
N ALA A 56 -5.35 5.20 -10.49
CA ALA A 56 -6.27 6.18 -11.07
C ALA A 56 -6.25 6.16 -12.62
N ARG A 57 -5.10 5.87 -13.22
CA ARG A 57 -4.93 5.81 -14.69
C ARG A 57 -5.26 4.42 -15.27
N GLY A 58 -5.29 3.38 -14.45
CA GLY A 58 -5.41 1.99 -14.90
C GLY A 58 -4.17 1.47 -15.65
N ALA A 59 -3.01 2.10 -15.46
CA ALA A 59 -1.73 1.70 -16.05
C ALA A 59 -0.59 2.12 -15.13
N ARG A 60 0.53 1.38 -15.12
CA ARG A 60 1.71 1.75 -14.34
C ARG A 60 2.27 3.09 -14.83
N VAL A 61 2.43 4.03 -13.90
CA VAL A 61 2.90 5.40 -14.12
C VAL A 61 4.13 5.62 -13.26
N PRO A 62 5.27 6.06 -13.83
CA PRO A 62 6.47 6.31 -13.04
C PRO A 62 6.39 7.61 -12.24
N ILE A 63 7.28 7.73 -11.24
CA ILE A 63 7.56 8.99 -10.56
C ILE A 63 8.32 9.96 -11.47
N GLU A 64 8.17 11.26 -11.20
CA GLU A 64 9.03 12.28 -11.79
C GLU A 64 10.35 12.35 -10.98
N PRO A 65 11.51 12.40 -11.64
CA PRO A 65 12.79 12.52 -10.94
C PRO A 65 12.96 13.90 -10.28
N GLY A 66 13.88 13.99 -9.31
CA GLY A 66 14.26 15.26 -8.68
C GLY A 66 13.70 15.50 -7.28
N HIS A 67 12.97 14.52 -6.74
CA HIS A 67 12.49 14.55 -5.35
C HIS A 67 13.26 13.58 -4.47
N THR A 68 13.23 13.82 -3.15
CA THR A 68 13.79 12.94 -2.13
C THR A 68 12.81 12.81 -0.97
N SER A 69 12.95 11.76 -0.17
CA SER A 69 12.16 11.57 1.04
C SER A 69 12.98 10.81 2.09
N ILE A 70 12.61 10.97 3.36
CA ILE A 70 13.18 10.19 4.47
C ILE A 70 12.74 8.71 4.42
N CYS A 71 11.68 8.39 3.67
CA CYS A 71 11.19 7.03 3.48
C CYS A 71 11.97 6.33 2.35
N ASP A 72 13.27 6.09 2.58
CA ASP A 72 14.21 5.53 1.60
C ASP A 72 13.73 4.22 0.96
N ALA A 73 13.07 3.35 1.73
CA ALA A 73 12.54 2.08 1.24
C ALA A 73 11.28 2.20 0.35
N LEU A 74 10.70 3.40 0.21
CA LEU A 74 9.49 3.64 -0.58
C LEU A 74 9.75 4.39 -1.89
N LEU A 75 11.01 4.72 -2.21
CA LEU A 75 11.37 5.51 -3.41
C LEU A 75 11.44 4.67 -4.69
N THR A 76 10.48 3.76 -4.86
CA THR A 76 10.40 2.93 -6.07
C THR A 76 10.02 3.82 -7.26
N ALA A 77 10.60 3.56 -8.43
CA ALA A 77 10.36 4.42 -9.59
C ALA A 77 8.95 4.27 -10.19
N GLU A 78 8.31 3.13 -9.96
CA GLU A 78 7.02 2.71 -10.53
C GLU A 78 6.52 1.48 -9.76
N PRO A 79 5.19 1.19 -9.68
CA PRO A 79 4.69 0.04 -8.95
C PRO A 79 5.20 -1.27 -9.55
N GLY A 80 5.33 -2.32 -8.73
CA GLY A 80 5.71 -3.63 -9.25
C GLY A 80 4.71 -4.14 -10.29
N ALA A 81 5.17 -4.89 -11.29
CA ALA A 81 4.30 -5.39 -12.35
C ALA A 81 3.19 -6.30 -11.79
N ILE A 82 3.57 -7.31 -11.00
CA ILE A 82 2.64 -8.29 -10.42
C ILE A 82 1.71 -7.65 -9.38
N THR A 83 2.22 -6.71 -8.59
CA THR A 83 1.48 -6.09 -7.48
C THR A 83 0.49 -5.03 -7.96
N PHE A 84 0.58 -4.63 -9.22
CA PHE A 84 -0.35 -3.71 -9.87
C PHE A 84 -1.50 -4.43 -10.61
N GLU A 85 -1.32 -5.70 -10.99
CA GLU A 85 -2.32 -6.52 -11.70
C GLU A 85 -3.55 -6.87 -10.84
#